data_AF-A0A7K9J8H5-F1
#
_entry.id   AF-A0A7K9J8H5-F1
#
_cell.length_a   1.000
_cell.length_b   1.000
_cell.length_c   1.000
_cell.angle_alpha   90.00
_cell.angle_beta   90.00
_cell.angle_gamma   90.00
#
_symmetry.space_group_name_H-M   'P 1'
#
loop_
_entity.id
_entity.type
_entity.pdbx_description
1 polymer ?
#
loop_
_entity_poly.entity_id
_entity_poly.type
_entity_poly.pdbx_seq_one_letter_code
_entity_poly.pdbx_strand_id
1 'polypeptide(L)'
;LECRADGDPPPSTRCARDGGTGDGPVTRDGGGHPGAVTRGRSGRVVTRADGGRYVCRATNRHGVAERSVVVTVECEWPRGAPGV
;
A
#
# COMPACT_ATOMS: atom_id res chain seq x y z
N LEU A 1 0.16 -2.59 -1.54
CA LEU A 1 1.54 -2.08 -1.70
C LEU A 1 2.42 -3.03 -0.93
N GLU A 2 3.40 -3.62 -1.60
CA GLU A 2 4.34 -4.51 -0.93
C GLU A 2 5.54 -3.70 -0.43
N CYS A 3 5.98 -3.99 0.79
CA CYS A 3 7.18 -3.40 1.36
C CYS A 3 8.11 -4.50 1.85
N ARG A 4 9.36 -4.42 1.43
CA ARG A 4 10.43 -5.34 1.80
C ARG A 4 11.55 -4.52 2.43
N ALA A 5 12.09 -5.02 3.53
CA ALA A 5 13.19 -4.40 4.23
C ALA A 5 14.03 -5.51 4.88
N ASP A 6 15.35 -5.34 4.79
CA ASP A 6 16.33 -6.24 5.37
C ASP A 6 16.92 -5.61 6.65
N GLY A 7 17.27 -6.46 7.61
CA GLY A 7 17.91 -6.04 8.86
C GLY A 7 18.13 -7.21 9.82
N ASP A 8 19.08 -7.06 10.74
CA ASP A 8 19.29 -8.00 11.85
C ASP A 8 19.07 -7.26 13.19
N PRO A 9 18.07 -7.64 14.00
CA PRO A 9 17.07 -8.67 13.73
C PRO A 9 16.10 -8.21 12.62
N PRO A 10 15.39 -9.15 11.97
CA PRO A 10 14.45 -8.83 10.89
C PRO A 10 13.44 -7.74 11.28
N PRO A 11 13.25 -6.70 10.45
CA PRO A 11 12.32 -5.63 10.76
C PRO A 11 10.86 -6.03 10.49
N SER A 12 9.96 -5.46 11.28
CA SER A 12 8.53 -5.45 10.97
C SER A 12 8.21 -4.33 9.98
N THR A 13 7.46 -4.62 8.91
CA THR A 13 7.12 -3.65 7.86
C THR A 13 5.63 -3.31 7.86
N ARG A 14 5.27 -2.04 7.74
CA ARG A 14 3.88 -1.57 7.61
C ARG A 14 3.76 -0.45 6.59
N CYS A 15 2.72 -0.47 5.76
CA CYS A 15 2.41 0.60 4.82
C CYS A 15 1.10 1.28 5.20
N ALA A 16 1.06 2.61 5.18
CA ALA A 16 -0.15 3.39 5.38
C ALA A 16 -0.20 4.58 4.43
N ARG A 17 -1.40 5.07 4.15
CA ARG A 17 -1.58 6.38 3.49
C ARG A 17 -1.04 7.45 4.43
N ASP A 18 -0.27 8.37 3.88
CA ASP A 18 0.26 9.49 4.65
C ASP A 18 -0.87 10.41 5.11
N GLY A 19 -0.94 10.69 6.42
CA GLY A 19 -2.00 11.49 7.03
C GLY A 19 -3.36 10.81 7.20
N GLY A 20 -3.49 9.50 6.92
CA GLY A 20 -4.74 8.76 7.12
C GLY A 20 -4.88 8.20 8.54
N THR A 21 -5.90 8.65 9.28
CA THR A 21 -6.42 7.94 10.46
C THR A 21 -6.73 6.51 10.03
N GLY A 22 -5.98 5.52 10.55
CA GLY A 22 -6.29 4.09 10.75
C GLY A 22 -7.21 3.25 9.84
N ASP A 23 -7.79 3.75 8.75
CA ASP A 23 -8.81 3.07 7.93
C ASP A 23 -8.19 2.40 6.68
N GLY A 24 -6.86 2.27 6.66
CA GLY A 24 -6.14 1.40 5.74
C GLY A 24 -5.79 0.08 6.44
N PRO A 25 -5.71 -1.06 5.73
CA PRO A 25 -5.58 -2.39 6.33
C PRO A 25 -4.35 -2.44 7.25
N VAL A 26 -4.62 -2.43 8.56
CA VAL A 26 -3.63 -2.57 9.62
C VAL A 26 -3.26 -4.04 9.69
N THR A 27 -2.03 -4.38 9.33
CA THR A 27 -1.54 -5.76 9.45
C THR A 27 -0.60 -5.85 10.64
N ARG A 28 -1.02 -6.69 11.59
CA ARG A 28 -0.29 -7.06 12.79
C ARG A 28 0.36 -8.43 12.54
N ASP A 29 1.53 -8.58 13.14
CA ASP A 29 2.24 -9.81 13.46
C ASP A 29 3.15 -10.42 12.39
N GLY A 30 4.34 -10.82 12.88
CA GLY A 30 5.50 -11.21 12.11
C GLY A 30 5.33 -12.52 11.35
N GLY A 31 6.13 -12.66 10.30
CA GLY A 31 6.32 -13.94 9.60
C GLY A 31 5.34 -14.26 8.46
N GLY A 32 4.39 -13.40 8.11
CA GLY A 32 3.48 -13.65 6.99
C GLY A 32 3.18 -12.37 6.22
N HIS A 33 3.62 -12.30 4.96
CA HIS A 33 3.41 -11.17 4.04
C HIS A 33 1.95 -10.71 4.02
N PRO A 34 1.62 -9.52 4.54
CA PRO A 34 0.26 -9.02 4.51
C PRO A 34 0.28 -7.69 3.77
N GLY A 35 0.25 -7.77 2.43
CA GLY A 35 0.45 -6.60 1.57
C GLY A 35 0.84 -6.91 0.12
N ALA A 36 1.00 -8.19 -0.25
CA ALA A 36 0.66 -8.56 -1.61
C ALA A 36 -0.80 -8.13 -1.79
N VAL A 37 -1.01 -7.03 -2.50
CA VAL A 37 -2.25 -6.84 -3.24
C VAL A 37 -2.21 -7.98 -4.25
N THR A 38 -2.63 -9.15 -3.80
CA THR A 38 -2.86 -10.31 -4.65
C THR A 38 -3.84 -9.79 -5.67
N ARG A 39 -3.35 -9.66 -6.92
CA ARG A 39 -4.09 -9.29 -8.12
C ARG A 39 -5.60 -9.28 -7.89
N GLY A 40 -6.20 -8.09 -7.84
CA GLY A 40 -7.64 -7.83 -7.88
C GLY A 40 -8.57 -9.02 -7.62
N ARG A 41 -8.56 -9.59 -6.41
CA ARG A 41 -9.52 -10.64 -6.02
C ARG A 41 -10.38 -10.27 -4.82
N SER A 42 -10.40 -8.99 -4.46
CA SER A 42 -11.51 -8.38 -3.72
C SER A 42 -12.19 -7.42 -4.69
N GLY A 43 -13.49 -7.57 -4.95
CA GLY A 43 -14.29 -6.67 -5.80
C GLY A 43 -14.45 -5.25 -5.24
N ARG A 44 -13.44 -4.72 -4.56
CA ARG A 44 -13.36 -3.34 -4.10
C ARG A 44 -13.06 -2.46 -5.30
N VAL A 45 -14.02 -1.60 -5.64
CA VAL A 45 -13.81 -0.55 -6.62
C VAL A 45 -12.70 0.37 -6.13
N VAL A 46 -11.65 0.51 -6.93
CA VAL A 46 -10.59 1.50 -6.68
C VAL A 46 -11.04 2.82 -7.29
N THR A 47 -11.04 3.87 -6.47
CA THR A 47 -11.48 5.21 -6.84
C THR A 47 -10.28 6.15 -6.91
N ARG A 48 -10.46 7.32 -7.53
CA ARG A 48 -9.41 8.37 -7.50
C ARG A 48 -9.01 8.79 -6.09
N ALA A 49 -9.91 8.65 -5.11
CA ALA A 49 -9.61 8.91 -3.70
C ALA A 49 -8.65 7.88 -3.08
N ASP A 50 -8.51 6.70 -3.69
CA ASP A 50 -7.49 5.73 -3.30
C ASP A 50 -6.07 6.18 -3.73
N GLY A 51 -5.94 7.12 -4.66
CA GLY A 51 -4.65 7.73 -5.02
C GLY A 51 -4.10 8.63 -3.91
N GLY A 52 -2.77 8.73 -3.79
CA GLY A 52 -2.11 9.57 -2.80
C GLY A 52 -0.71 9.08 -2.41
N ARG A 53 -0.09 9.76 -1.44
CA ARG A 53 1.20 9.35 -0.87
C ARG A 53 0.99 8.23 0.15
N TYR A 54 1.78 7.18 0.04
CA TYR A 54 1.83 6.07 0.98
C TYR A 54 3.23 5.97 1.56
N VAL A 55 3.32 5.77 2.87
CA VAL A 55 4.59 5.60 3.60
C VAL A 55 4.66 4.17 4.09
N CYS A 56 5.72 3.47 3.71
CA CYS A 56 6.14 2.25 4.37
C CYS A 56 7.14 2.57 5.47
N ARG A 57 6.95 1.94 6.63
CA ARG A 57 7.88 1.95 7.75
C ARG A 57 8.34 0.54 8.07
N ALA A 58 9.65 0.36 8.14
CA ALA A 58 10.32 -0.83 8.64
C ALA A 58 10.90 -0.54 10.02
N THR A 59 10.69 -1.42 11.01
CA THR A 59 11.11 -1.19 12.39
C THR A 59 11.73 -2.45 12.98
N ASN A 60 12.95 -2.34 13.49
CA ASN A 60 13.59 -3.35 14.33
C ASN A 60 14.12 -2.72 15.62
N ARG A 61 14.78 -3.51 16.48
CA ARG A 61 15.33 -3.01 17.75
C ARG A 61 16.43 -1.96 17.59
N HIS A 62 17.04 -1.85 16.41
CA HIS A 62 18.12 -0.91 16.12
C HIS A 62 17.62 0.41 15.52
N GLY A 63 16.39 0.44 15.01
CA GLY A 63 15.80 1.67 14.54
C GLY A 63 14.66 1.48 13.55
N VAL A 64 14.44 2.55 12.80
CA VAL A 64 13.31 2.70 11.89
C VAL A 64 13.82 3.22 10.55
N ALA A 65 13.36 2.60 9.47
CA ALA A 65 13.57 3.07 8.10
C ALA A 65 12.23 3.34 7.42
N GLU A 66 12.15 4.41 6.63
CA GLU A 66 10.92 4.83 5.95
C GLU A 66 11.13 5.02 4.44
N ARG A 67 10.11 4.68 3.66
CA ARG A 67 10.05 4.86 2.20
C ARG A 67 8.67 5.31 1.79
N SER A 68 8.58 6.36 0.99
CA SER A 68 7.31 6.85 0.45
C SER A 68 7.15 6.54 -1.04
N VAL A 69 5.93 6.22 -1.46
CA VAL A 69 5.53 6.08 -2.86
C VAL A 69 4.28 6.90 -3.14
N VAL A 70 4.15 7.42 -4.35
CA VAL A 70 2.92 8.10 -4.81
C VAL A 70 2.14 7.12 -5.68
N VAL A 71 0.89 6.87 -5.30
CA VAL A 71 -0.04 6.02 -6.06
C VAL A 71 -1.00 6.92 -6.82
N THR A 72 -1.05 6.75 -8.13
CA THR A 72 -2.04 7.39 -9.02
C THR A 72 -3.07 6.36 -9.44
N VAL A 73 -4.35 6.75 -9.44
CA VAL A 73 -5.45 5.91 -9.93
C VAL A 73 -5.98 6.53 -11.22
N GLU A 74 -5.83 5.78 -12.30
CA GLU A 74 -6.37 6.13 -13.60
C GLU A 74 -7.71 5.42 -13.79
N CYS A 75 -8.69 6.12 -14.36
CA CYS A 75 -9.92 5.48 -14.80
C CYS A 75 -9.73 5.11 -16.27
N GLU A 76 -9.83 3.82 -16.59
CA GLU A 76 -10.01 3.43 -17.97
C GLU A 76 -11.43 3.82 -18.41
N TRP A 77 -11.51 4.77 -19.34
CA TRP A 77 -12.73 4.91 -20.14
C TRP A 77 -12.72 3.75 -21.13
N PRO A 78 -13.82 3.00 -21.31
CA PRO A 78 -13.88 1.99 -22.35
C PRO A 78 -13.57 2.67 -23.69
N ARG A 79 -12.45 2.32 -24.31
CA ARG A 79 -12.04 2.83 -25.61
C ARG A 79 -13.12 2.42 -26.61
N GLY A 80 -14.04 3.33 -26.91
CA GLY A 80 -15.14 3.08 -27.85
C GLY A 80 -16.53 3.56 -27.42
N ALA A 81 -16.70 4.51 -26.49
CA ALA A 81 -18.00 5.18 -26.38
C ALA A 81 -18.29 5.92 -27.72
N PRO A 82 -19.33 5.52 -28.48
CA PRO A 82 -19.70 6.21 -29.70
C PRO A 82 -20.45 7.51 -29.34
N GLY A 83 -20.07 8.62 -29.98
CA GLY A 83 -20.93 9.77 -30.18
C GLY A 83 -20.66 11.00 -29.30
N VAL A 84 -19.80 11.89 -29.80
CA VAL A 84 -20.02 13.34 -29.79
C VAL A 84 -20.36 13.74 -31.22
#